data_AF-A0A674PIJ2-F1
#
_entry.id   AF-A0A674PIJ2-F1
#
_cell.length_a   1.000
_cell.length_b   1.000
_cell.length_c   1.000
_cell.angle_alpha   90.00
_cell.angle_beta   90.00
_cell.angle_gamma   90.00
#
_symmetry.space_group_name_H-M   'P 1'
#
loop_
_entity.id
_entity.type
_entity.pdbx_description
1 polymer ?
#
loop_
_entity_poly.entity_id
_entity_poly.type
_entity_poly.pdbx_seq_one_letter_code
_entity_poly.pdbx_strand_id
1 'polypeptide(L)' 'MALFGIEAPAPVELTGWRKHLNSYTLQGRRNVRYTLSGNLFPDASEPLKLYHQARPSPLSGSTPENI' A
#
# COMPACT_ATOMS: atom_id res chain seq x y z
N MET A 1 6.65 16.90 -14.68
CA MET A 1 5.33 16.62 -14.06
C MET A 1 5.33 17.18 -12.65
N ALA A 2 4.60 18.28 -12.43
CA ALA A 2 4.41 18.86 -11.12
C ALA A 2 3.47 17.98 -10.27
N LEU A 3 3.78 17.82 -8.99
CA LEU A 3 2.94 17.11 -8.03
C LEU A 3 2.35 18.18 -7.10
N PHE A 4 1.03 18.32 -7.08
CA PHE A 4 0.30 19.31 -6.24
C PHE A 4 0.65 20.79 -6.50
N GLY A 5 0.99 21.17 -7.74
CA GLY A 5 1.34 22.56 -8.08
C GLY A 5 2.73 22.98 -7.58
N ILE A 6 3.50 22.03 -7.01
CA ILE A 6 4.89 22.21 -6.62
C ILE A 6 5.75 21.65 -7.75
N GLU A 7 6.71 22.43 -8.21
CA GLU A 7 7.64 21.98 -9.23
C GLU A 7 8.46 20.79 -8.69
N ALA A 8 8.63 19.77 -9.52
CA ALA A 8 9.38 18.60 -9.10
C ALA A 8 10.87 18.99 -8.99
N PRO A 9 11.52 18.73 -7.84
CA PRO A 9 12.93 19.04 -7.68
C PRO A 9 13.76 18.28 -8.72
N ALA A 10 14.82 18.93 -9.21
CA ALA A 10 15.74 18.32 -10.14
C ALA A 10 16.41 17.09 -9.49
N PRO A 11 16.78 16.05 -10.26
CA PRO A 11 17.40 14.85 -9.71
C PRO A 11 18.66 15.11 -8.87
N VAL A 12 19.38 16.20 -9.16
CA VAL A 12 20.56 16.65 -8.41
C VAL A 12 20.22 17.19 -7.01
N GLU A 13 19.01 17.72 -6.82
CA GLU A 13 18.53 18.25 -5.54
C GLU A 13 18.04 17.14 -4.60
N LEU A 14 17.73 15.96 -5.16
CA LEU A 14 17.36 14.77 -4.41
C LEU A 14 18.61 14.03 -3.92
N THR A 15 19.09 14.39 -2.73
CA THR A 15 20.29 13.78 -2.11
C THR A 15 19.94 12.90 -0.90
N GLY A 16 20.84 11.96 -0.56
CA GLY A 16 20.69 11.07 0.59
C GLY A 16 19.37 10.28 0.59
N TRP A 17 18.72 10.20 1.75
CA TRP A 17 17.45 9.48 1.92
C TRP A 17 16.31 10.00 1.03
N ARG A 18 16.30 11.31 0.71
CA ARG A 18 15.29 11.91 -0.18
C ARG A 18 15.37 11.39 -1.61
N LYS A 19 16.55 10.95 -2.06
CA LYS A 19 16.71 10.29 -3.36
C LYS A 19 15.94 8.97 -3.44
N HIS A 20 15.92 8.23 -2.34
CA HIS A 20 15.31 6.92 -2.26
C HIS A 20 13.85 6.98 -1.82
N LEU A 21 13.47 7.96 -1.00
CA LEU A 21 12.13 8.13 -0.45
C LEU A 21 11.56 9.48 -0.90
N ASN A 22 10.99 9.53 -2.10
CA ASN A 22 10.30 10.72 -2.61
C ASN A 22 9.03 10.33 -3.36
N SER A 23 8.07 11.25 -3.37
CA SER A 23 6.82 11.10 -4.12
C SER A 23 6.94 11.49 -5.60
N TYR A 24 8.01 12.18 -5.99
CA TYR A 24 8.18 12.71 -7.34
C TYR A 24 8.52 11.64 -8.37
N THR A 25 9.40 10.71 -8.04
CA THR A 25 9.82 9.61 -8.94
C THR A 25 9.03 8.33 -8.69
N LEU A 26 8.93 7.47 -9.70
CA LEU A 26 8.26 6.16 -9.55
C LEU A 26 8.98 5.26 -8.55
N GLN A 27 10.32 5.27 -8.58
CA GLN A 27 11.15 4.49 -7.67
C GLN A 27 10.97 4.98 -6.22
N GLY A 28 11.01 6.29 -6.00
CA GLY A 28 10.75 6.87 -4.68
C GLY A 28 9.38 6.48 -4.13
N ARG A 29 8.32 6.53 -4.98
CA ARG A 29 6.96 6.15 -4.58
C ARG A 29 6.85 4.68 -4.16
N ARG A 30 7.54 3.78 -4.88
CA ARG A 30 7.62 2.36 -4.51
C ARG A 30 8.28 2.19 -3.15
N ASN A 31 9.42 2.84 -2.93
CA ASN A 31 10.15 2.73 -1.68
C ASN A 31 9.38 3.31 -0.49
N VAL A 32 8.67 4.43 -0.67
CA VAL A 32 7.77 4.98 0.36
C VAL A 32 6.66 4.00 0.70
N ARG A 33 6.04 3.36 -0.30
CA ARG A 33 5.03 2.32 -0.09
C ARG A 33 5.59 1.13 0.69
N TYR A 34 6.75 0.62 0.29
CA TYR A 34 7.39 -0.49 1.00
C TYR A 34 7.75 -0.15 2.45
N THR A 35 8.27 1.06 2.68
CA THR A 35 8.61 1.53 4.03
C THR A 35 7.35 1.65 4.90
N LEU A 36 6.27 2.21 4.35
CA LEU A 36 5.01 2.35 5.06
C LEU A 36 4.38 0.97 5.33
N SER A 37 4.38 0.07 4.36
CA SER A 37 3.87 -1.29 4.51
C SER A 37 4.68 -2.09 5.53
N GLY A 38 6.01 -1.98 5.53
CA GLY A 38 6.86 -2.65 6.51
C GLY A 38 6.72 -2.10 7.93
N ASN A 39 6.42 -0.80 8.08
CA ASN A 39 6.16 -0.21 9.39
C ASN A 39 4.75 -0.49 9.92
N LEU A 40 3.76 -0.55 9.03
CA LEU A 40 2.37 -0.82 9.39
C LEU A 40 2.12 -2.32 9.61
N PHE A 41 2.78 -3.17 8.84
CA PHE A 41 2.70 -4.62 8.90
C PHE A 41 4.12 -5.21 8.93
N PRO A 42 4.79 -5.16 10.09
CA PRO A 42 6.14 -5.70 10.24
C PRO A 42 6.19 -7.22 10.01
N ASP A 43 5.06 -7.92 10.21
CA ASP A 43 4.85 -9.30 9.84
C ASP A 43 3.98 -9.39 8.57
N ALA A 44 4.53 -9.98 7.51
CA ALA A 44 3.83 -10.18 6.23
C ALA A 44 2.57 -11.07 6.34
N SER A 45 2.41 -11.80 7.45
CA SER A 45 1.19 -12.59 7.72
C SER A 45 0.01 -11.76 8.23
N GLU A 46 0.24 -10.57 8.81
CA GLU A 46 -0.83 -9.71 9.33
C GLU A 46 -1.89 -9.31 8.30
N PRO A 47 -1.54 -8.76 7.12
CA PRO A 47 -2.55 -8.39 6.14
C PRO A 47 -3.35 -9.60 5.64
N LEU A 48 -2.75 -10.80 5.59
CA LEU A 48 -3.47 -12.04 5.28
C LEU A 48 -4.43 -12.44 6.40
N LYS A 49 -4.00 -12.35 7.68
CA LYS A 49 -4.87 -12.60 8.84
C LYS A 49 -6.07 -11.65 8.85
N LEU A 50 -5.83 -10.35 8.61
CA LEU A 50 -6.89 -9.35 8.52
C LEU A 50 -7.83 -9.62 7.33
N TYR A 51 -7.29 -10.01 6.18
CA TYR A 51 -8.12 -10.40 5.03
C TYR A 51 -8.97 -11.64 5.30
N HIS A 52 -8.41 -12.65 5.97
CA HIS A 52 -9.14 -13.85 6.36
C HIS A 52 -10.21 -13.56 7.42
N GLN A 53 -9.94 -12.64 8.35
CA GLN A 53 -10.87 -12.22 9.38
C GLN A 53 -11.97 -11.27 8.86
N ALA A 54 -11.67 -10.48 7.82
CA ALA A 54 -12.62 -9.59 7.17
C ALA A 54 -13.48 -10.29 6.11
N ARG A 55 -13.26 -11.59 5.82
CA ARG A 55 -14.22 -12.36 5.03
C ARG A 55 -15.54 -12.42 5.81
N PRO A 56 -16.66 -12.00 5.23
CA PRO A 56 -17.95 -12.38 5.80
C PRO A 56 -18.00 -13.91 5.86
N SER A 57 -18.40 -14.45 7.01
CA SER A 57 -18.68 -15.88 7.15
C SER A 57 -19.58 -16.31 5.98
N PRO A 58 -19.27 -17.42 5.28
CA PRO A 58 -20.24 -17.94 4.31
C PRO A 58 -21.55 -18.14 5.08
N LEU A 59 -22.63 -17.50 4.61
CA LEU A 59 -23.96 -17.66 5.16
C LEU A 59 -24.24 -19.15 5.27
N SER A 60 -24.33 -19.64 6.50
CA SER A 60 -24.63 -21.04 6.78
C SER A 60 -26.06 -21.32 6.33
N GLY A 61 -26.19 -21.99 5.19
CA GLY A 61 -27.34 -22.82 4.83
C GLY A 61 -28.67 -22.09 4.62
N SER A 62 -28.99 -21.82 3.36
CA SER A 62 -30.37 -21.98 2.88
C SER A 62 -30.34 -22.73 1.56
N THR A 63 -30.56 -24.04 1.65
CA THR A 63 -30.99 -24.89 0.54
C THR A 63 -32.25 -24.25 -0.08
N PRO A 64 -32.34 -24.04 -1.40
CA PRO A 64 -33.62 -23.65 -1.98
C PRO A 64 -34.53 -24.88 -1.96
N GLU A 65 -35.51 -24.84 -1.07
CA GLU A 65 -36.58 -25.81 -1.01
C GLU A 65 -37.48 -25.63 -2.23
N ASN A 66 -37.65 -26.74 -2.95
CA ASN A 66 -38.48 -26.94 -4.12
C ASN A 66 -39.95 -26.62 -3.78
N ILE A 67 -40.54 -25.61 -4.45
CA ILE A 67 -42.00 -25.45 -4.62
C ILE A 67 -42.26 -24.97 -6.05
#